data_AF-A0A843CGZ7-F1
#
_entry.id   AF-A0A843CGZ7-F1
#
_cell.length_a   1.000
_cell.length_b   1.000
_cell.length_c   1.000
_cell.angle_alpha   90.00
_cell.angle_beta   90.00
_cell.angle_gamma   90.00
#
_symmetry.space_group_name_H-M   'P 1'
#
loop_
_entity.id
_entity.type
_entity.pdbx_description
1 polymer ?
#
loop_
_entity_poly.entity_id
_entity_poly.type
_entity_poly.pdbx_seq_one_letter_code
_entity_poly.pdbx_strand_id
1 'polypeptide(L)'
;MKKVILGIIFAVLFSSSTSFAQEITLGAPANQEVKIIINEDGDAHVIHVVESNTRAQQVTVIQNNFTNLQIKDENGGTPQYGQVGGQNQSFMLFSTDKKTLIEYDLKNIVTMKDGMWSWDYQYPEDTKFYLPEKANLIFINGNPINLADKKGINCHGCQMKLEYELDMTEVVKQVKWQDKKFDVKIMTSGDIASFKFDQPNKKISFDVNDENKYIILIIPLELLWNPYQVLLNGNATLDHEFYSDDKNIWLGIKPDKTGTVEIIGASAVPEFPLATLLIFGSAMIVVARYKNKFSLH
;
A
#
# COMPACT_ATOMS: atom_id res chain seq x y z
N MET A 1 12.90 27.84 -67.78
CA MET A 1 11.57 28.02 -67.14
C MET A 1 11.53 27.21 -65.86
N LYS A 2 11.49 27.88 -64.69
CA LYS A 2 11.50 27.25 -63.36
C LYS A 2 10.15 26.54 -63.14
N LYS A 3 10.17 25.25 -62.82
CA LYS A 3 9.00 24.52 -62.33
C LYS A 3 8.89 24.75 -60.83
N VAL A 4 7.88 25.50 -60.41
CA VAL A 4 7.49 25.62 -58.99
C VAL A 4 6.52 24.47 -58.72
N ILE A 5 6.92 23.53 -57.85
CA ILE A 5 6.03 22.50 -57.34
C ILE A 5 5.38 23.07 -56.08
N LEU A 6 4.09 23.36 -56.16
CA LEU A 6 3.28 23.83 -55.03
C LEU A 6 2.81 22.58 -54.25
N GLY A 7 3.46 22.29 -53.13
CA GLY A 7 3.03 21.23 -52.22
C GLY A 7 1.85 21.70 -51.37
N ILE A 8 0.68 21.09 -51.53
CA ILE A 8 -0.48 21.29 -50.65
C ILE A 8 -0.26 20.42 -49.41
N ILE A 9 -0.03 21.06 -48.26
CA ILE A 9 0.00 20.41 -46.95
C ILE A 9 -1.45 20.33 -46.44
N PHE A 10 -2.00 19.12 -46.39
CA PHE A 10 -3.27 18.86 -45.70
C PHE A 10 -2.99 18.76 -44.20
N ALA A 11 -3.17 19.88 -43.48
CA ALA A 11 -3.18 19.87 -42.03
C ALA A 11 -4.54 19.32 -41.54
N VAL A 12 -4.60 18.02 -41.28
CA VAL A 12 -5.76 17.41 -40.61
C VAL A 12 -5.67 17.79 -39.13
N LEU A 13 -6.44 18.80 -38.73
CA LEU A 13 -6.73 19.11 -37.33
C LEU A 13 -7.60 17.98 -36.77
N PHE A 14 -6.97 16.99 -36.12
CA PHE A 14 -7.69 16.12 -35.19
C PHE A 14 -8.10 16.96 -33.99
N SER A 15 -9.29 17.56 -34.05
CA SER A 15 -9.99 18.00 -32.86
C SER A 15 -10.50 16.74 -32.17
N SER A 16 -9.72 16.22 -31.21
CA SER A 16 -10.23 15.28 -30.23
C SER A 16 -11.25 16.04 -29.38
N SER A 17 -12.52 15.99 -29.79
CA SER A 17 -13.63 16.35 -28.93
C SER A 17 -13.65 15.36 -27.77
N THR A 18 -12.87 15.64 -26.72
CA THR A 18 -13.13 15.07 -25.40
C THR A 18 -14.41 15.72 -24.89
N SER A 19 -15.53 15.23 -25.38
CA SER A 19 -16.81 15.46 -24.71
C SER A 19 -16.68 14.79 -23.35
N PHE A 20 -16.40 15.58 -22.32
CA PHE A 20 -16.74 15.19 -20.96
C PHE A 20 -18.23 14.87 -20.99
N ALA A 21 -18.59 13.60 -21.01
CA ALA A 21 -19.95 13.18 -20.75
C ALA A 21 -20.23 13.59 -19.31
N GLN A 22 -20.87 14.73 -19.09
CA GLN A 22 -21.49 15.03 -17.80
C GLN A 22 -22.49 13.91 -17.55
N GLU A 23 -22.22 13.08 -16.53
CA GLU A 23 -23.21 12.16 -16.02
C GLU A 23 -24.47 12.96 -15.65
N ILE A 24 -25.62 12.51 -16.14
CA ILE A 24 -26.91 13.07 -15.75
C ILE A 24 -27.16 12.60 -14.32
N THR A 25 -26.74 13.40 -13.34
CA THR A 25 -27.14 13.22 -11.94
C THR A 25 -28.54 13.78 -11.77
N LEU A 26 -29.50 12.93 -11.40
CA LEU A 26 -30.86 13.31 -11.09
C LEU A 26 -30.97 13.41 -9.57
N GLY A 27 -30.59 14.56 -9.02
CA GLY A 27 -30.61 14.83 -7.58
C GLY A 27 -29.23 15.19 -7.01
N ALA A 28 -29.20 15.50 -5.72
CA ALA A 28 -27.95 15.68 -4.99
C ALA A 28 -27.39 14.30 -4.57
N PRO A 29 -26.06 14.10 -4.54
CA PRO A 29 -25.47 12.89 -3.99
C PRO A 29 -25.94 12.68 -2.54
N ALA A 30 -26.17 11.43 -2.19
CA ALA A 30 -26.54 11.06 -0.84
C ALA A 30 -25.42 11.36 0.16
N ASN A 31 -25.79 11.83 1.35
CA ASN A 31 -24.88 11.82 2.50
C ASN A 31 -24.90 10.42 3.08
N GLN A 32 -23.82 9.66 2.89
CA GLN A 32 -23.80 8.24 3.18
C GLN A 32 -22.43 7.76 3.67
N GLU A 33 -22.45 6.63 4.38
CA GLU A 33 -21.27 5.81 4.66
C GLU A 33 -21.48 4.46 3.97
N VAL A 34 -20.44 3.96 3.30
CA VAL A 34 -20.46 2.63 2.68
C VAL A 34 -19.73 1.64 3.57
N LYS A 35 -20.30 0.44 3.73
CA LYS A 35 -19.64 -0.70 4.36
C LYS A 35 -19.53 -1.81 3.34
N ILE A 36 -18.35 -2.40 3.27
CA ILE A 36 -18.03 -3.49 2.36
C ILE A 36 -17.47 -4.62 3.19
N ILE A 37 -18.15 -5.76 3.19
CA ILE A 37 -17.74 -6.96 3.92
C ILE A 37 -17.28 -7.97 2.88
N ILE A 38 -15.98 -8.24 2.84
CA ILE A 38 -15.37 -9.15 1.88
C ILE A 38 -15.28 -10.54 2.50
N ASN A 39 -15.75 -11.54 1.76
CA ASN A 39 -15.70 -12.95 2.15
C ASN A 39 -14.40 -13.62 1.68
N GLU A 40 -14.10 -14.81 2.20
CA GLU A 40 -12.89 -15.58 1.82
C GLU A 40 -12.88 -16.02 0.34
N ASP A 41 -14.03 -16.03 -0.33
CA ASP A 41 -14.19 -16.39 -1.74
C ASP A 41 -14.10 -15.18 -2.70
N GLY A 42 -13.87 -13.97 -2.17
CA GLY A 42 -13.74 -12.75 -2.96
C GLY A 42 -15.08 -12.09 -3.34
N ASP A 43 -16.19 -12.64 -2.86
CA ASP A 43 -17.48 -11.95 -2.89
C ASP A 43 -17.51 -10.82 -1.84
N ALA A 44 -18.33 -9.80 -2.07
CA ALA A 44 -18.55 -8.75 -1.09
C ALA A 44 -20.02 -8.45 -0.86
N HIS A 45 -20.39 -8.24 0.41
CA HIS A 45 -21.67 -7.67 0.79
C HIS A 45 -21.49 -6.16 1.00
N VAL A 46 -22.29 -5.37 0.29
CA VAL A 46 -22.23 -3.91 0.31
C VAL A 46 -23.45 -3.35 1.03
N ILE A 47 -23.22 -2.39 1.93
CA ILE A 47 -24.27 -1.66 2.65
C ILE A 47 -24.00 -0.17 2.49
N HIS A 48 -24.89 0.55 1.80
CA HIS A 48 -24.94 2.00 1.87
C HIS A 48 -25.83 2.39 3.05
N VAL A 49 -25.26 3.12 4.01
CA VAL A 49 -26.00 3.72 5.12
C VAL A 49 -26.25 5.18 4.78
N VAL A 50 -27.47 5.49 4.35
CA VAL A 50 -27.86 6.82 3.88
C VAL A 50 -28.58 7.57 4.99
N GLU A 51 -28.08 8.75 5.31
CA GLU A 51 -28.69 9.62 6.33
C GLU A 51 -30.04 10.17 5.85
N SER A 52 -30.97 10.40 6.80
CA SER A 52 -32.26 11.01 6.52
C SER A 52 -32.11 12.40 5.89
N ASN A 53 -32.98 12.76 4.95
CA ASN A 53 -32.96 14.08 4.32
C ASN A 53 -34.37 14.52 3.90
N THR A 54 -34.61 15.83 4.01
CA THR A 54 -35.86 16.48 3.57
C THR A 54 -35.92 16.69 2.05
N ARG A 55 -34.85 16.33 1.33
CA ARG A 55 -34.75 16.40 -0.12
C ARG A 55 -34.40 15.03 -0.68
N ALA A 56 -34.79 14.81 -1.94
CA ALA A 56 -34.40 13.59 -2.64
C ALA A 56 -32.88 13.51 -2.81
N GLN A 57 -32.34 12.30 -2.65
CA GLN A 57 -30.92 11.99 -2.72
C GLN A 57 -30.67 10.83 -3.67
N GLN A 58 -29.57 10.86 -4.40
CA GLN A 58 -29.17 9.80 -5.31
C GLN A 58 -28.05 8.95 -4.71
N VAL A 59 -28.21 7.63 -4.75
CA VAL A 59 -27.20 6.64 -4.38
C VAL A 59 -26.86 5.82 -5.60
N THR A 60 -25.60 5.84 -6.02
CA THR A 60 -25.09 5.06 -7.15
C THR A 60 -24.49 3.75 -6.65
N VAL A 61 -24.82 2.60 -7.24
CA VAL A 61 -24.16 1.33 -6.85
C VAL A 61 -22.69 1.34 -7.25
N ILE A 62 -21.88 0.55 -6.55
CA ILE A 62 -20.45 0.40 -6.85
C ILE A 62 -20.26 -0.25 -8.22
N GLN A 63 -21.04 -1.29 -8.55
CA GLN A 63 -21.01 -1.98 -9.84
C GLN A 63 -22.38 -2.59 -10.17
N ASN A 64 -22.73 -2.68 -11.46
CA ASN A 64 -24.06 -3.10 -11.94
C ASN A 64 -24.39 -4.59 -11.79
N ASN A 65 -23.40 -5.46 -11.67
CA ASN A 65 -23.58 -6.92 -11.61
C ASN A 65 -23.95 -7.43 -10.20
N PHE A 66 -24.63 -6.60 -9.41
CA PHE A 66 -25.03 -6.94 -8.06
C PHE A 66 -26.22 -7.91 -8.03
N THR A 67 -26.37 -8.61 -6.92
CA THR A 67 -27.50 -9.51 -6.64
C THR A 67 -28.07 -9.20 -5.25
N ASN A 68 -29.21 -9.82 -4.91
CA ASN A 68 -29.82 -9.73 -3.57
C ASN A 68 -30.08 -8.30 -3.06
N LEU A 69 -30.44 -7.37 -3.96
CA LEU A 69 -30.75 -5.99 -3.61
C LEU A 69 -31.89 -5.90 -2.60
N GLN A 70 -31.66 -5.17 -1.51
CA GLN A 70 -32.66 -4.78 -0.53
C GLN A 70 -32.54 -3.30 -0.22
N ILE A 71 -33.68 -2.61 -0.16
CA ILE A 71 -33.76 -1.20 0.24
C ILE A 71 -34.77 -1.10 1.38
N LYS A 72 -34.30 -0.74 2.58
CA LYS A 72 -35.11 -0.69 3.79
C LYS A 72 -34.76 0.52 4.65
N ASP A 73 -35.74 1.04 5.39
CA ASP A 73 -35.47 2.02 6.44
C ASP A 73 -34.90 1.31 7.69
N GLU A 74 -34.42 2.09 8.66
CA GLU A 74 -33.85 1.57 9.91
C GLU A 74 -34.82 0.73 10.77
N ASN A 75 -36.12 0.75 10.48
CA ASN A 75 -37.16 -0.05 11.13
C ASN A 75 -37.60 -1.27 10.29
N GLY A 76 -36.96 -1.51 9.13
CA GLY A 76 -37.32 -2.59 8.20
C GLY A 76 -38.49 -2.26 7.26
N GLY A 77 -38.96 -1.00 7.24
CA GLY A 77 -39.96 -0.53 6.29
C GLY A 77 -39.38 -0.28 4.90
N THR A 78 -40.23 -0.14 3.88
CA THR A 78 -39.79 0.17 2.51
C THR A 78 -39.86 1.68 2.27
N PRO A 79 -38.73 2.38 2.08
CA PRO A 79 -38.73 3.80 1.73
C PRO A 79 -39.27 4.00 0.30
N GLN A 80 -39.70 5.21 -0.01
CA GLN A 80 -40.06 5.54 -1.40
C GLN A 80 -38.80 5.85 -2.20
N TYR A 81 -38.62 5.17 -3.33
CA TYR A 81 -37.47 5.37 -4.21
C TYR A 81 -37.83 5.16 -5.68
N GLY A 82 -37.02 5.73 -6.57
CA GLY A 82 -37.03 5.48 -8.01
C GLY A 82 -35.70 4.91 -8.49
N GLN A 83 -35.72 4.08 -9.52
CA GLN A 83 -34.50 3.63 -10.20
C GLN A 83 -34.11 4.66 -11.27
N VAL A 84 -32.82 4.99 -11.31
CA VAL A 84 -32.25 5.94 -12.27
C VAL A 84 -31.19 5.20 -13.09
N GLY A 85 -31.32 5.27 -14.41
CA GLY A 85 -30.32 4.74 -15.34
C GLY A 85 -29.09 5.64 -15.44
N GLY A 86 -27.95 5.08 -15.81
CA GLY A 86 -26.66 5.75 -15.90
C GLY A 86 -25.56 4.77 -16.30
N GLN A 87 -24.28 5.14 -16.15
CA GLN A 87 -23.19 4.18 -16.29
C GLN A 87 -23.31 3.08 -15.24
N ASN A 88 -23.48 3.49 -13.98
CA ASN A 88 -23.88 2.62 -12.89
C ASN A 88 -25.34 2.87 -12.50
N GLN A 89 -26.05 1.79 -12.15
CA GLN A 89 -27.41 1.85 -11.65
C GLN A 89 -27.47 2.72 -10.40
N SER A 90 -28.48 3.57 -10.32
CA SER A 90 -28.66 4.47 -9.19
C SER A 90 -30.08 4.38 -8.64
N PHE A 91 -30.22 4.74 -7.37
CA PHE A 91 -31.50 4.83 -6.67
C PHE A 91 -31.70 6.25 -6.18
N MET A 92 -32.78 6.88 -6.62
CA MET A 92 -33.25 8.16 -6.10
C MET A 92 -34.14 7.87 -4.89
N LEU A 93 -33.63 8.14 -3.69
CA LEU A 93 -34.40 8.11 -2.45
C LEU A 93 -35.19 9.40 -2.33
N PHE A 94 -36.50 9.33 -2.09
CA PHE A 94 -37.29 10.52 -1.80
C PHE A 94 -37.12 10.96 -0.35
N SER A 95 -37.59 12.18 -0.05
CA SER A 95 -37.50 12.78 1.28
C SER A 95 -37.99 11.79 2.36
N THR A 96 -37.17 11.61 3.39
CA THR A 96 -37.44 10.72 4.51
C THR A 96 -36.79 11.27 5.79
N ASP A 97 -37.47 11.10 6.92
CA ASP A 97 -36.97 11.42 8.26
C ASP A 97 -36.20 10.26 8.90
N LYS A 98 -36.10 9.13 8.21
CA LYS A 98 -35.38 7.92 8.66
C LYS A 98 -34.14 7.64 7.84
N LYS A 99 -33.17 6.99 8.45
CA LYS A 99 -32.03 6.41 7.72
C LYS A 99 -32.49 5.30 6.79
N THR A 100 -31.83 5.17 5.65
CA THR A 100 -32.09 4.12 4.65
C THR A 100 -30.85 3.27 4.46
N LEU A 101 -31.05 1.95 4.39
CA LEU A 101 -30.05 0.95 4.07
C LEU A 101 -30.31 0.43 2.65
N ILE A 102 -29.29 0.52 1.80
CA ILE A 102 -29.26 -0.13 0.48
C ILE A 102 -28.21 -1.23 0.54
N GLU A 103 -28.65 -2.47 0.48
CA GLU A 103 -27.83 -3.67 0.64
C GLU A 103 -27.84 -4.50 -0.64
N TYR A 104 -26.69 -5.02 -1.04
CA TYR A 104 -26.56 -5.93 -2.18
C TYR A 104 -25.25 -6.71 -2.14
N ASP A 105 -25.18 -7.79 -2.91
CA ASP A 105 -24.00 -8.64 -3.01
C ASP A 105 -23.31 -8.46 -4.37
N LEU A 106 -21.99 -8.31 -4.35
CA LEU A 106 -21.12 -8.31 -5.52
C LEU A 106 -20.37 -9.64 -5.59
N LYS A 107 -20.58 -10.38 -6.69
CA LYS A 107 -19.93 -11.68 -6.91
C LYS A 107 -18.57 -11.53 -7.58
N ASN A 108 -17.56 -12.23 -7.08
CA ASN A 108 -16.18 -12.25 -7.58
C ASN A 108 -15.59 -10.84 -7.78
N ILE A 109 -15.91 -9.91 -6.88
CA ILE A 109 -15.47 -8.52 -7.00
C ILE A 109 -13.99 -8.37 -6.66
N VAL A 110 -13.54 -9.15 -5.67
CA VAL A 110 -12.12 -9.32 -5.39
C VAL A 110 -11.65 -10.53 -6.19
N THR A 111 -10.58 -10.34 -6.97
CA THR A 111 -10.12 -11.38 -7.91
C THR A 111 -8.83 -12.00 -7.41
N MET A 112 -8.77 -13.34 -7.44
CA MET A 112 -7.56 -14.10 -7.10
C MET A 112 -6.67 -14.24 -8.35
N LYS A 113 -5.43 -13.76 -8.26
CA LYS A 113 -4.40 -13.96 -9.29
C LYS A 113 -3.06 -14.23 -8.64
N ASP A 114 -2.40 -15.31 -9.05
CA ASP A 114 -1.07 -15.70 -8.54
C ASP A 114 -1.02 -15.80 -6.99
N GLY A 115 -2.12 -16.25 -6.39
CA GLY A 115 -2.31 -16.36 -4.94
C GLY A 115 -2.49 -15.03 -4.21
N MET A 116 -2.71 -13.92 -4.93
CA MET A 116 -3.04 -12.60 -4.40
C MET A 116 -4.50 -12.27 -4.69
N TRP A 117 -5.27 -11.92 -3.66
CA TRP A 117 -6.57 -11.27 -3.86
C TRP A 117 -6.35 -9.80 -4.19
N SER A 118 -7.04 -9.28 -5.21
CA SER A 118 -6.91 -7.90 -5.65
C SER A 118 -8.26 -7.28 -6.01
N TRP A 119 -8.46 -6.03 -5.59
CA TRP A 119 -9.56 -5.18 -6.03
C TRP A 119 -9.07 -3.76 -6.31
N ASP A 120 -9.21 -3.32 -7.56
CA ASP A 120 -9.08 -1.92 -7.94
C ASP A 120 -10.39 -1.18 -7.60
N TYR A 121 -10.44 -0.64 -6.40
CA TYR A 121 -11.60 0.04 -5.86
C TYR A 121 -11.60 1.53 -6.23
N GLN A 122 -12.72 2.01 -6.76
CA GLN A 122 -12.95 3.42 -7.02
C GLN A 122 -14.39 3.77 -6.68
N TYR A 123 -14.57 4.58 -5.65
CA TYR A 123 -15.87 5.10 -5.27
C TYR A 123 -15.68 6.38 -4.43
N PRO A 124 -16.42 7.46 -4.71
CA PRO A 124 -16.15 8.77 -4.12
C PRO A 124 -16.59 8.91 -2.66
N GLU A 125 -17.31 7.93 -2.10
CA GLU A 125 -17.85 7.98 -0.74
C GLU A 125 -16.92 7.34 0.29
N ASP A 126 -17.06 7.80 1.54
CA ASP A 126 -16.39 7.20 2.69
C ASP A 126 -16.79 5.73 2.85
N THR A 127 -15.77 4.86 2.85
CA THR A 127 -15.97 3.41 2.77
C THR A 127 -15.16 2.67 3.82
N LYS A 128 -15.87 1.88 4.62
CA LYS A 128 -15.31 0.93 5.57
C LYS A 128 -15.23 -0.45 4.95
N PHE A 129 -14.02 -0.97 4.85
CA PHE A 129 -13.76 -2.34 4.42
C PHE A 129 -13.62 -3.23 5.65
N TYR A 130 -14.32 -4.36 5.63
CA TYR A 130 -14.16 -5.46 6.56
C TYR A 130 -13.59 -6.64 5.77
N LEU A 131 -12.40 -7.08 6.17
CA LEU A 131 -11.63 -8.09 5.47
C LEU A 131 -11.91 -9.48 6.07
N PRO A 132 -11.64 -10.56 5.32
CA PRO A 132 -11.70 -11.91 5.88
C PRO A 132 -10.78 -12.05 7.11
N GLU A 133 -11.16 -12.87 8.09
CA GLU A 133 -10.42 -13.00 9.36
C GLU A 133 -8.96 -13.45 9.18
N LYS A 134 -8.66 -14.17 8.09
CA LYS A 134 -7.30 -14.63 7.79
C LYS A 134 -6.43 -13.55 7.14
N ALA A 135 -7.02 -12.46 6.65
CA ALA A 135 -6.30 -11.36 5.98
C ALA A 135 -5.71 -10.36 6.98
N ASN A 136 -4.74 -10.78 7.80
CA ASN A 136 -4.14 -9.91 8.84
C ASN A 136 -3.14 -8.89 8.30
N LEU A 137 -2.62 -9.12 7.09
CA LEU A 137 -1.74 -8.19 6.39
C LEU A 137 -2.35 -7.91 5.02
N ILE A 138 -2.54 -6.63 4.73
CA ILE A 138 -3.06 -6.15 3.45
C ILE A 138 -2.09 -5.16 2.83
N PHE A 139 -2.29 -4.85 1.55
CA PHE A 139 -1.47 -3.92 0.81
C PHE A 139 -2.39 -2.91 0.11
N ILE A 140 -2.17 -1.63 0.38
CA ILE A 140 -2.92 -0.53 -0.21
C ILE A 140 -2.00 0.24 -1.14
N ASN A 141 -2.29 0.16 -2.44
CA ASN A 141 -1.43 0.74 -3.48
C ASN A 141 0.03 0.27 -3.34
N GLY A 142 0.23 -1.01 -2.99
CA GLY A 142 1.54 -1.61 -2.74
C GLY A 142 2.11 -1.40 -1.34
N ASN A 143 1.53 -0.52 -0.51
CA ASN A 143 2.01 -0.27 0.84
C ASN A 143 1.41 -1.27 1.84
N PRO A 144 2.23 -2.05 2.56
CA PRO A 144 1.74 -2.98 3.57
C PRO A 144 1.07 -2.27 4.76
N ILE A 145 -0.03 -2.84 5.24
CA ILE A 145 -0.75 -2.45 6.43
C ILE A 145 -1.01 -3.73 7.25
N ASN A 146 -0.44 -3.77 8.46
CA ASN A 146 -0.76 -4.81 9.43
C ASN A 146 -2.06 -4.42 10.15
N LEU A 147 -3.10 -5.25 10.00
CA LEU A 147 -4.38 -5.03 10.66
C LEU A 147 -4.32 -5.39 12.15
N ALA A 148 -3.38 -6.24 12.59
CA ALA A 148 -3.32 -6.79 13.94
C ALA A 148 -4.71 -7.31 14.38
N ASP A 149 -5.30 -6.76 15.45
CA ASP A 149 -6.64 -7.14 15.93
C ASP A 149 -7.79 -6.36 15.24
N LYS A 150 -7.49 -5.52 14.25
CA LYS A 150 -8.49 -4.75 13.50
C LYS A 150 -9.11 -5.64 12.42
N LYS A 151 -10.40 -5.42 12.15
CA LYS A 151 -11.16 -6.18 11.13
C LYS A 151 -11.11 -5.58 9.73
N GLY A 152 -10.36 -4.49 9.55
CA GLY A 152 -10.22 -3.83 8.25
C GLY A 152 -9.86 -2.37 8.32
N ILE A 153 -10.19 -1.62 7.28
CA ILE A 153 -9.75 -0.24 7.06
C ILE A 153 -10.91 0.70 6.77
N ASN A 154 -10.70 1.98 7.04
CA ASN A 154 -11.58 3.04 6.56
C ASN A 154 -10.84 3.85 5.50
N CYS A 155 -11.54 4.25 4.45
CA CYS A 155 -10.98 5.09 3.42
C CYS A 155 -11.98 6.19 3.04
N HIS A 156 -11.47 7.41 2.97
CA HIS A 156 -12.23 8.62 2.70
C HIS A 156 -12.05 9.04 1.25
N GLY A 157 -13.10 8.95 0.42
CA GLY A 157 -13.06 9.29 -1.00
C GLY A 157 -12.03 8.49 -1.81
N CYS A 158 -12.17 7.17 -1.82
CA CYS A 158 -11.12 6.25 -2.28
C CYS A 158 -10.99 6.14 -3.79
N GLN A 159 -9.74 6.17 -4.23
CA GLN A 159 -9.27 5.27 -5.28
C GLN A 159 -8.10 4.47 -4.69
N MET A 160 -8.25 3.15 -4.58
CA MET A 160 -7.21 2.28 -4.04
C MET A 160 -7.16 0.95 -4.78
N LYS A 161 -5.96 0.39 -4.88
CA LYS A 161 -5.76 -1.02 -5.12
C LYS A 161 -5.59 -1.73 -3.78
N LEU A 162 -6.58 -2.53 -3.40
CA LEU A 162 -6.56 -3.40 -2.23
C LEU A 162 -6.01 -4.76 -2.64
N GLU A 163 -4.95 -5.21 -1.98
CA GLU A 163 -4.33 -6.52 -2.17
C GLU A 163 -4.17 -7.25 -0.83
N TYR A 164 -4.39 -8.57 -0.79
CA TYR A 164 -4.15 -9.38 0.42
C TYR A 164 -3.98 -10.87 0.10
N GLU A 165 -3.39 -11.61 1.04
CA GLU A 165 -3.27 -13.07 1.02
C GLU A 165 -3.92 -13.63 2.29
N LEU A 166 -4.64 -14.76 2.19
CA LEU A 166 -5.32 -15.36 3.34
C LEU A 166 -4.41 -16.28 4.16
N ASP A 167 -3.46 -16.95 3.52
CA ASP A 167 -2.70 -18.04 4.16
C ASP A 167 -1.21 -17.68 4.29
N MET A 168 -0.91 -16.45 4.73
CA MET A 168 0.48 -16.10 5.06
C MET A 168 0.94 -16.86 6.31
N THR A 169 2.13 -17.44 6.23
CA THR A 169 2.73 -18.18 7.34
C THR A 169 3.82 -17.34 8.01
N GLU A 170 3.90 -17.42 9.34
CA GLU A 170 5.02 -16.84 10.11
C GLU A 170 6.11 -17.90 10.28
N VAL A 171 7.31 -17.59 9.78
CA VAL A 171 8.53 -18.35 9.99
C VAL A 171 9.46 -17.57 10.92
N VAL A 172 9.85 -18.18 12.03
CA VAL A 172 10.80 -17.58 12.98
C VAL A 172 12.19 -18.16 12.76
N LYS A 173 13.17 -17.28 12.54
CA LYS A 173 14.59 -17.63 12.40
C LYS A 173 15.38 -17.04 13.55
N GLN A 174 15.90 -17.91 14.42
CA GLN A 174 16.76 -17.49 15.51
C GLN A 174 18.20 -17.27 15.03
N VAL A 175 18.76 -16.11 15.35
CA VAL A 175 20.15 -15.75 15.06
C VAL A 175 20.90 -15.40 16.33
N LYS A 176 22.22 -15.57 16.32
CA LYS A 176 23.11 -15.20 17.43
C LYS A 176 23.92 -13.98 17.03
N TRP A 177 23.97 -12.98 17.90
CA TRP A 177 24.87 -11.83 17.77
C TRP A 177 25.56 -11.60 19.11
N GLN A 178 26.89 -11.73 19.11
CA GLN A 178 27.68 -11.80 20.35
C GLN A 178 27.13 -12.94 21.25
N ASP A 179 26.80 -12.66 22.51
CA ASP A 179 26.25 -13.66 23.43
C ASP A 179 24.72 -13.64 23.55
N LYS A 180 24.04 -12.87 22.68
CA LYS A 180 22.58 -12.74 22.67
C LYS A 180 21.96 -13.50 21.49
N LYS A 181 20.71 -13.93 21.68
CA LYS A 181 19.86 -14.56 20.66
C LYS A 181 18.75 -13.60 20.27
N PHE A 182 18.45 -13.55 18.98
CA PHE A 182 17.45 -12.68 18.39
C PHE A 182 16.57 -13.50 17.46
N ASP A 183 15.28 -13.19 17.44
CA ASP A 183 14.33 -13.81 16.52
C ASP A 183 14.05 -12.83 15.37
N VAL A 184 14.33 -13.28 14.16
CA VAL A 184 13.89 -12.61 12.93
C VAL A 184 12.62 -13.32 12.47
N LYS A 185 11.50 -12.58 12.39
CA LYS A 185 10.24 -13.14 11.89
C LYS A 185 10.09 -12.82 10.41
N ILE A 186 9.62 -13.79 9.65
CA ILE A 186 9.34 -13.67 8.22
C ILE A 186 7.91 -14.10 8.00
N MET A 187 7.07 -13.23 7.46
CA MET A 187 5.70 -13.55 7.09
C MET A 187 5.57 -13.55 5.58
N THR A 188 5.19 -14.69 5.01
CA THR A 188 4.97 -14.86 3.57
C THR A 188 4.12 -16.10 3.29
N SER A 189 3.48 -16.14 2.12
CA SER A 189 2.84 -17.34 1.57
C SER A 189 3.79 -18.19 0.72
N GLY A 190 4.97 -17.67 0.37
CA GLY A 190 5.97 -18.37 -0.44
C GLY A 190 7.00 -19.11 0.41
N ASP A 191 7.79 -19.94 -0.25
CA ASP A 191 8.87 -20.68 0.41
C ASP A 191 10.12 -19.83 0.61
N ILE A 192 10.67 -19.86 1.84
CA ILE A 192 11.94 -19.22 2.20
C ILE A 192 12.99 -20.26 2.52
N ALA A 193 14.09 -20.26 1.76
CA ALA A 193 15.20 -21.18 1.94
C ALA A 193 16.51 -20.47 2.34
N SER A 194 17.51 -21.25 2.75
CA SER A 194 18.89 -20.81 2.94
C SER A 194 19.11 -19.59 3.85
N PHE A 195 18.20 -19.32 4.80
CA PHE A 195 18.32 -18.17 5.68
C PHE A 195 19.66 -18.17 6.43
N LYS A 196 20.40 -17.07 6.31
CA LYS A 196 21.71 -16.86 6.93
C LYS A 196 21.80 -15.45 7.49
N PHE A 197 22.50 -15.34 8.62
CA PHE A 197 22.92 -14.07 9.17
C PHE A 197 24.44 -14.05 9.27
N ASP A 198 25.05 -13.14 8.52
CA ASP A 198 26.48 -12.87 8.50
C ASP A 198 26.76 -11.67 9.41
N GLN A 199 27.15 -11.97 10.65
CA GLN A 199 27.39 -10.99 11.69
C GLN A 199 28.50 -9.97 11.32
N PRO A 200 29.70 -10.39 10.87
CA PRO A 200 30.74 -9.43 10.45
C PRO A 200 30.28 -8.40 9.43
N ASN A 201 29.45 -8.82 8.48
CA ASN A 201 28.97 -7.97 7.39
C ASN A 201 27.60 -7.34 7.67
N LYS A 202 26.99 -7.58 8.84
CA LYS A 202 25.62 -7.15 9.20
C LYS A 202 24.64 -7.44 8.07
N LYS A 203 24.67 -8.69 7.59
CA LYS A 203 23.92 -9.10 6.42
C LYS A 203 22.96 -10.23 6.75
N ILE A 204 21.69 -10.04 6.43
CA ILE A 204 20.70 -11.12 6.37
C ILE A 204 20.54 -11.53 4.90
N SER A 205 20.55 -12.83 4.62
CA SER A 205 20.30 -13.35 3.28
C SER A 205 19.41 -14.57 3.30
N PHE A 206 18.53 -14.71 2.32
CA PHE A 206 17.67 -15.86 2.14
C PHE A 206 17.26 -16.00 0.67
N ASP A 207 16.86 -17.21 0.28
CA ASP A 207 16.41 -17.49 -1.08
C ASP A 207 14.88 -17.48 -1.14
N VAL A 208 14.36 -16.91 -2.22
CA VAL A 208 12.94 -16.86 -2.58
C VAL A 208 12.72 -17.66 -3.86
N ASN A 209 11.76 -18.59 -3.83
CA ASN A 209 11.45 -19.46 -4.97
C ASN A 209 10.22 -19.03 -5.76
N ASP A 210 9.45 -18.09 -5.21
CA ASP A 210 8.21 -17.58 -5.79
C ASP A 210 8.36 -16.10 -6.15
N GLU A 211 7.85 -15.74 -7.33
CA GLU A 211 7.83 -14.36 -7.80
C GLU A 211 6.56 -13.63 -7.35
N ASN A 212 6.66 -12.32 -7.18
CA ASN A 212 5.53 -11.41 -6.90
C ASN A 212 4.76 -11.73 -5.60
N LYS A 213 5.38 -12.48 -4.68
CA LYS A 213 4.87 -12.71 -3.33
C LYS A 213 5.38 -11.64 -2.38
N TYR A 214 4.52 -11.19 -1.48
CA TYR A 214 4.98 -10.29 -0.43
C TYR A 214 5.70 -11.07 0.66
N ILE A 215 6.77 -10.45 1.16
CA ILE A 215 7.55 -10.94 2.27
C ILE A 215 7.69 -9.79 3.25
N ILE A 216 7.21 -10.00 4.47
CA ILE A 216 7.40 -9.07 5.57
C ILE A 216 8.44 -9.63 6.50
N LEU A 217 9.48 -8.85 6.79
CA LEU A 217 10.48 -9.17 7.78
C LEU A 217 10.30 -8.27 9.00
N ILE A 218 10.29 -8.86 10.18
CA ILE A 218 10.40 -8.16 11.46
C ILE A 218 11.80 -8.45 11.98
N ILE A 219 12.67 -7.44 11.92
CA ILE A 219 14.10 -7.60 12.19
C ILE A 219 14.49 -6.71 13.38
N PRO A 220 15.10 -7.28 14.43
CA PRO A 220 15.68 -6.47 15.51
C PRO A 220 16.76 -5.51 15.00
N LEU A 221 16.65 -4.23 15.38
CA LEU A 221 17.56 -3.14 15.00
C LEU A 221 19.02 -3.41 15.39
N GLU A 222 19.25 -4.21 16.42
CA GLU A 222 20.59 -4.60 16.87
C GLU A 222 21.34 -5.45 15.82
N LEU A 223 20.61 -6.14 14.92
CA LEU A 223 21.18 -6.98 13.86
C LEU A 223 21.56 -6.18 12.62
N LEU A 224 20.73 -5.18 12.27
CA LEU A 224 20.89 -4.33 11.10
C LEU A 224 20.80 -2.87 11.56
N TRP A 225 21.95 -2.19 11.65
CA TRP A 225 21.94 -0.75 11.93
C TRP A 225 21.32 -0.03 10.74
N ASN A 226 20.42 0.92 11.02
CA ASN A 226 19.87 1.83 10.01
C ASN A 226 20.94 2.89 9.65
N PRO A 227 21.15 3.20 8.35
CA PRO A 227 20.43 2.72 7.16
C PRO A 227 20.87 1.35 6.68
N TYR A 228 19.99 0.67 5.95
CA TYR A 228 20.28 -0.60 5.28
C TYR A 228 19.96 -0.53 3.78
N GLN A 229 20.47 -1.49 3.03
CA GLN A 229 20.16 -1.68 1.62
C GLN A 229 19.56 -3.06 1.40
N VAL A 230 18.52 -3.14 0.56
CA VAL A 230 17.90 -4.40 0.13
C VAL A 230 18.27 -4.68 -1.32
N LEU A 231 18.79 -5.88 -1.58
CA LEU A 231 19.18 -6.36 -2.89
C LEU A 231 18.46 -7.66 -3.23
N LEU A 232 18.11 -7.84 -4.51
CA LEU A 232 17.67 -9.09 -5.11
C LEU A 232 18.66 -9.48 -6.21
N ASN A 233 19.30 -10.64 -6.06
CA ASN A 233 20.35 -11.12 -6.98
C ASN A 233 21.46 -10.05 -7.21
N GLY A 234 21.82 -9.33 -6.15
CA GLY A 234 22.83 -8.28 -6.17
C GLY A 234 22.37 -6.92 -6.72
N ASN A 235 21.12 -6.79 -7.18
CA ASN A 235 20.57 -5.52 -7.69
C ASN A 235 19.63 -4.89 -6.66
N ALA A 236 19.60 -3.56 -6.57
CA ALA A 236 18.64 -2.86 -5.72
C ALA A 236 17.20 -3.25 -6.10
N THR A 237 16.36 -3.49 -5.10
CA THR A 237 14.95 -3.85 -5.28
C THR A 237 14.06 -2.87 -4.52
N LEU A 238 12.77 -2.84 -4.85
CA LEU A 238 11.80 -2.04 -4.12
C LEU A 238 11.51 -2.69 -2.77
N ASP A 239 11.79 -1.94 -1.71
CA ASP A 239 11.49 -2.29 -0.33
C ASP A 239 10.78 -1.13 0.36
N HIS A 240 9.94 -1.46 1.35
CA HIS A 240 9.18 -0.48 2.12
C HIS A 240 9.40 -0.75 3.61
N GLU A 241 10.06 0.16 4.30
CA GLU A 241 9.96 0.26 5.76
C GLU A 241 8.62 0.91 6.09
N PHE A 242 7.69 0.13 6.64
CA PHE A 242 6.31 0.60 6.87
C PHE A 242 5.95 0.72 8.35
N TYR A 243 6.77 0.12 9.22
CA TYR A 243 6.68 0.30 10.65
C TYR A 243 8.06 0.09 11.27
N SER A 244 8.37 0.87 12.29
CA SER A 244 9.65 0.83 12.99
C SER A 244 9.39 1.27 14.42
N ASP A 245 9.77 0.44 15.39
CA ASP A 245 9.77 0.81 16.80
C ASP A 245 11.22 0.90 17.32
N ASP A 246 11.41 1.23 18.59
CA ASP A 246 12.76 1.36 19.18
C ASP A 246 13.59 0.05 19.16
N LYS A 247 12.97 -1.08 18.78
CA LYS A 247 13.57 -2.42 18.84
C LYS A 247 13.62 -3.12 17.49
N ASN A 248 12.63 -2.95 16.63
CA ASN A 248 12.44 -3.72 15.40
C ASN A 248 12.07 -2.83 14.22
N ILE A 249 12.63 -3.18 13.05
CA ILE A 249 12.17 -2.69 11.76
C ILE A 249 11.21 -3.70 11.14
N TRP A 250 10.17 -3.20 10.47
CA TRP A 250 9.24 -3.98 9.68
C TRP A 250 9.44 -3.61 8.21
N LEU A 251 10.00 -4.57 7.48
CA LEU A 251 10.42 -4.40 6.11
C LEU A 251 9.52 -5.24 5.20
N GLY A 252 8.81 -4.59 4.29
CA GLY A 252 8.05 -5.24 3.23
C GLY A 252 8.81 -5.25 1.92
N ILE A 253 8.94 -6.43 1.31
CA ILE A 253 9.51 -6.61 -0.02
C ILE A 253 8.57 -7.43 -0.88
N LYS A 254 8.60 -7.18 -2.20
CA LYS A 254 7.89 -7.98 -3.20
C LYS A 254 8.86 -8.31 -4.33
N PRO A 255 9.63 -9.40 -4.21
CA PRO A 255 10.58 -9.80 -5.25
C PRO A 255 9.85 -10.03 -6.57
N ASP A 256 10.30 -9.38 -7.64
CA ASP A 256 9.74 -9.55 -8.99
C ASP A 256 10.25 -10.83 -9.67
N LYS A 257 11.27 -11.46 -9.09
CA LYS A 257 11.97 -12.65 -9.60
C LYS A 257 12.41 -13.55 -8.44
N THR A 258 12.62 -14.83 -8.75
CA THR A 258 13.26 -15.78 -7.84
C THR A 258 14.75 -15.43 -7.62
N GLY A 259 15.31 -15.90 -6.50
CA GLY A 259 16.74 -15.81 -6.23
C GLY A 259 17.07 -15.40 -4.80
N THR A 260 18.21 -14.76 -4.60
CA THR A 260 18.69 -14.43 -3.25
C THR A 260 18.37 -12.98 -2.91
N VAL A 261 17.67 -12.80 -1.81
CA VAL A 261 17.49 -11.50 -1.14
C VAL A 261 18.64 -11.29 -0.17
N GLU A 262 19.23 -10.09 -0.20
CA GLU A 262 20.24 -9.66 0.76
C GLU A 262 19.84 -8.32 1.39
N ILE A 263 19.86 -8.25 2.72
CA ILE A 263 19.63 -7.02 3.48
C ILE A 263 20.92 -6.70 4.22
N ILE A 264 21.54 -5.59 3.86
CA ILE A 264 22.90 -5.21 4.31
C ILE A 264 22.80 -3.93 5.13
N GLY A 265 23.10 -4.01 6.42
CA GLY A 265 23.16 -2.84 7.29
C GLY A 265 24.41 -2.00 7.01
N ALA A 266 24.29 -0.67 7.01
CA ALA A 266 25.42 0.21 6.89
C ALA A 266 26.30 0.12 8.15
N SER A 267 27.61 -0.07 7.94
CA SER A 267 28.57 0.22 8.99
C SER A 267 28.85 1.71 8.95
N ALA A 268 28.32 2.47 9.91
CA ALA A 268 28.79 3.83 10.17
C ALA A 268 30.23 3.74 10.68
N VAL A 269 31.20 3.62 9.77
CA VAL A 269 32.57 4.03 10.03
C VAL A 269 32.53 5.54 9.84
N PRO A 270 32.72 6.36 10.89
CA PRO A 270 32.93 7.79 10.67
C PRO A 270 34.09 7.91 9.69
N GLU A 271 33.89 8.62 8.58
CA GLU A 271 34.91 8.79 7.54
C GLU A 271 36.18 9.52 8.04
N PHE A 272 36.23 9.85 9.33
CA PHE A 272 37.45 10.22 10.03
C PHE A 272 37.57 9.41 11.31
N PRO A 273 38.62 8.58 11.46
CA PRO A 273 39.03 8.14 12.79
C PRO A 273 39.12 9.36 13.70
N LEU A 274 38.51 9.34 14.88
CA LEU A 274 38.68 10.42 15.88
C LEU A 274 40.18 10.70 16.17
N ALA A 275 41.02 9.68 15.98
CA ALA A 275 42.47 9.79 16.02
C ALA A 275 43.04 10.80 15.01
N THR A 276 42.52 10.88 13.78
CA THR A 276 43.00 11.85 12.78
C THR A 276 42.65 13.28 13.16
N LEU A 277 41.45 13.52 13.70
CA LEU A 277 41.06 14.83 14.24
C LEU A 277 41.95 15.26 15.41
N LEU A 278 42.30 14.34 16.31
CA LEU A 278 43.26 14.59 17.40
C LEU A 278 44.67 14.89 16.86
N ILE A 279 45.14 14.16 15.84
CA ILE A 279 46.45 14.40 15.23
C ILE A 279 46.50 15.79 14.58
N PHE A 280 45.51 16.17 13.76
CA PHE A 280 45.46 17.50 13.15
C PHE A 280 45.31 18.63 14.17
N GLY A 281 44.48 18.43 15.20
CA GLY A 281 44.34 19.39 16.30
C GLY A 281 45.64 19.60 17.06
N SER A 282 46.35 18.51 17.40
CA SER A 282 47.65 18.59 18.08
C SER A 282 48.73 19.25 17.20
N ALA A 283 48.76 18.96 15.89
CA ALA A 283 49.68 19.59 14.96
C ALA A 283 49.44 21.11 14.83
N MET A 284 48.17 21.55 14.77
CA MET A 284 47.84 22.99 14.76
C MET A 284 48.29 23.70 16.04
N ILE A 285 48.14 23.08 17.21
CA ILE A 285 48.62 23.65 18.49
C ILE A 285 50.14 23.77 18.51
N VAL A 286 50.85 22.77 18.00
CA VAL A 286 52.33 22.81 17.87
C VAL A 286 52.74 23.94 16.92
N VAL A 287 52.15 24.01 15.72
CA VAL A 287 52.45 25.09 14.75
C VAL A 287 52.16 26.47 15.34
N ALA A 288 51.05 26.63 16.05
CA ALA A 288 50.70 27.89 16.72
C ALA A 288 51.71 28.25 17.84
N ARG A 289 52.14 27.28 18.65
CA ARG A 289 53.17 27.49 19.69
C ARG A 289 54.53 27.86 19.10
N TYR A 290 54.92 27.27 17.98
CA TYR A 290 56.23 27.52 17.37
C TYR A 290 56.26 28.76 16.48
N LYS A 291 55.13 29.26 15.96
CA LYS A 291 55.05 30.54 15.25
C LYS A 291 55.57 31.73 16.09
N ASN A 292 55.42 31.69 17.41
CA ASN A 292 55.94 32.72 18.31
C ASN A 292 57.43 32.58 18.66
N LYS A 293 58.12 31.51 18.23
CA LYS A 293 59.57 31.31 18.42
C LYS A 293 60.41 31.52 17.17
N PHE A 294 59.80 31.57 15.98
CA PHE A 294 60.49 31.80 14.71
C PHE A 294 60.37 33.25 14.20
N SER A 295 60.34 34.23 15.12
CA SER A 295 60.68 35.61 14.76
C SER A 295 62.20 35.70 14.64
N LEU A 296 62.74 35.35 13.47
CA LEU A 296 64.10 35.71 13.07
C LEU A 296 64.18 37.24 13.01
N HIS A 297 64.87 37.83 13.99
CA HIS A 297 65.54 39.12 13.81
C HIS A 297 66.89 38.86 13.14
#